data_AF-A0A847BPQ2-F1
#
_entry.id   AF-A0A847BPQ2-F1
#
_cell.length_a   1.000
_cell.length_b   1.000
_cell.length_c   1.000
_cell.angle_alpha   90.00
_cell.angle_beta   90.00
_cell.angle_gamma   90.00
#
_symmetry.space_group_name_H-M   'P 1'
#
loop_
_entity.id
_entity.type
_entity.pdbx_description
1 polymer ?
#
loop_
_entity_poly.entity_id
_entity_poly.type
_entity_poly.pdbx_seq_one_letter_code
_entity_poly.pdbx_strand_id
1 'polypeptide(L)'
;MEKMEENMEKIDIETLQNMHPHDLSELFLKWDTDERHVWMSRLSSQQLAEMFTYLEPEIALEFLDELDHDSQAELIDLMEPDDA
;
A
#
# COMPACT_ATOMS: atom_id res chain seq x y z
N MET A 1 -2.47 19.62 14.82
CA MET A 1 -2.43 19.07 13.46
C MET A 1 -1.21 19.65 12.77
N GLU A 2 0.00 19.31 13.23
CA GLU A 2 1.24 20.00 12.82
C GLU A 2 2.38 19.00 12.53
N LYS A 3 2.09 17.68 12.58
CA LYS A 3 3.08 16.61 12.37
C LYS A 3 2.97 15.90 11.02
N MET A 4 1.84 16.04 10.32
CA MET A 4 1.63 15.36 9.03
C MET A 4 2.43 16.02 7.90
N GLU A 5 2.64 17.34 7.96
CA GLU A 5 3.40 18.04 6.91
C GLU A 5 4.90 17.71 6.93
N GLU A 6 5.53 17.50 8.10
CA GLU A 6 6.99 17.25 8.17
C GLU A 6 7.42 15.86 7.69
N ASN A 7 6.54 14.85 7.75
CA ASN A 7 6.89 13.47 7.35
C ASN A 7 6.63 13.19 5.86
N MET A 8 5.57 13.78 5.28
CA MET A 8 5.23 13.60 3.87
C MET A 8 6.19 14.32 2.91
N GLU A 9 6.89 15.37 3.37
CA GLU A 9 7.79 16.20 2.55
C GLU A 9 9.07 15.50 2.06
N LYS A 10 9.36 14.25 2.45
CA LYS A 10 10.68 13.62 2.18
C LYS A 10 10.69 12.38 1.29
N ILE A 11 9.56 11.73 1.07
CA ILE A 11 9.53 10.50 0.29
C ILE A 11 8.87 10.79 -1.05
N ASP A 12 9.64 10.67 -2.12
CA ASP A 12 9.12 10.79 -3.48
C ASP A 12 8.48 9.48 -3.93
N ILE A 13 7.48 9.57 -4.82
CA ILE A 13 6.79 8.39 -5.36
C ILE A 13 7.76 7.45 -6.08
N GLU A 14 8.77 7.98 -6.77
CA GLU A 14 9.81 7.19 -7.41
C GLU A 14 10.59 6.34 -6.38
N THR A 15 10.81 6.87 -5.17
CA THR A 15 11.49 6.14 -4.10
C THR A 15 10.64 4.95 -3.64
N LEU A 16 9.33 5.16 -3.46
CA LEU A 16 8.42 4.09 -3.06
C LEU A 16 8.27 3.05 -4.17
N GLN A 17 8.22 3.49 -5.43
CA GLN A 17 8.04 2.58 -6.56
C GLN A 17 9.24 1.65 -6.78
N ASN A 18 10.44 2.09 -6.39
CA ASN A 18 11.66 1.30 -6.45
C ASN A 18 11.97 0.57 -5.13
N MET A 19 11.13 0.73 -4.11
CA MET A 19 11.32 0.11 -2.80
C MET A 19 10.96 -1.37 -2.83
N HIS A 20 11.68 -2.19 -2.07
CA HIS A 20 11.30 -3.60 -1.93
C HIS A 20 9.94 -3.70 -1.23
N PRO A 21 9.01 -4.58 -1.68
CA PRO A 21 7.65 -4.61 -1.13
C PRO A 21 7.58 -4.89 0.38
N HIS A 22 8.52 -5.65 0.93
CA HIS A 22 8.71 -5.81 2.39
C HIS A 22 9.00 -4.48 3.11
N ASP A 23 9.93 -3.66 2.59
CA ASP A 23 10.28 -2.39 3.23
C ASP A 23 9.13 -1.39 3.10
N LEU A 24 8.43 -1.44 1.96
CA LEU A 24 7.22 -0.67 1.72
C LEU A 24 6.13 -1.05 2.72
N SER A 25 5.93 -2.34 3.02
CA SER A 25 4.92 -2.78 4.00
C SER A 25 5.25 -2.31 5.42
N GLU A 26 6.53 -2.34 5.82
CA GLU A 26 6.96 -1.80 7.11
C GLU A 26 6.75 -0.28 7.23
N LEU A 27 6.93 0.48 6.15
CA LEU A 27 6.62 1.91 6.12
C LEU A 27 5.12 2.15 6.15
N PHE A 28 4.36 1.35 5.42
CA PHE A 28 2.91 1.43 5.35
C PHE A 28 2.25 1.30 6.73
N LEU A 29 2.76 0.40 7.57
CA LEU A 29 2.31 0.22 8.95
C LEU A 29 2.65 1.38 9.89
N LYS A 30 3.60 2.24 9.51
CA LYS A 30 4.03 3.41 10.30
C LYS A 30 3.28 4.68 9.92
N TRP A 31 2.73 4.74 8.71
CA TRP A 31 1.92 5.85 8.22
C TRP A 31 0.57 5.93 8.92
N ASP A 32 0.04 7.14 9.06
CA ASP A 32 -1.34 7.32 9.49
C ASP A 32 -2.35 7.03 8.37
N THR A 33 -3.64 7.03 8.71
CA THR A 33 -4.70 6.67 7.76
C THR A 33 -4.72 7.58 6.53
N ASP A 34 -4.51 8.89 6.70
CA ASP A 34 -4.55 9.84 5.60
C ASP A 34 -3.33 9.68 4.69
N GLU A 35 -2.14 9.49 5.27
CA GLU A 35 -0.90 9.18 4.52
C GLU A 35 -1.05 7.89 3.70
N ARG A 36 -1.60 6.82 4.31
CA ARG A 36 -1.84 5.55 3.62
C ARG A 36 -2.78 5.72 2.42
N HIS A 37 -3.90 6.43 2.58
CA HIS A 37 -4.83 6.68 1.48
C HIS A 37 -4.16 7.42 0.31
N VAL A 38 -3.35 8.44 0.61
CA VAL A 38 -2.60 9.17 -0.41
C VAL A 38 -1.65 8.24 -1.16
N TRP A 39 -0.91 7.38 -0.46
CA TRP A 39 0.05 6.49 -1.10
C TRP A 39 -0.61 5.33 -1.85
N MET A 40 -1.71 4.77 -1.34
CA MET A 40 -2.50 3.76 -2.05
C MET A 40 -3.02 4.28 -3.38
N SER A 41 -3.46 5.54 -3.43
CA SER A 41 -3.92 6.16 -4.68
C SER A 41 -2.80 6.45 -5.71
N ARG A 42 -1.53 6.36 -5.29
CA ARG A 42 -0.36 6.70 -6.12
C ARG A 42 0.47 5.49 -6.54
N LEU A 43 0.47 4.44 -5.73
CA LEU A 43 1.11 3.17 -6.04
C LEU A 43 0.28 2.41 -7.07
N SER A 44 0.95 1.60 -7.89
CA SER A 44 0.23 0.71 -8.81
C SER A 44 -0.38 -0.48 -8.05
N SER A 45 -1.47 -1.03 -8.57
CA SER A 45 -2.14 -2.21 -8.01
C SER A 45 -1.18 -3.40 -7.86
N GLN A 46 -0.21 -3.56 -8.76
CA GLN A 46 0.85 -4.57 -8.66
C GLN A 46 1.73 -4.37 -7.42
N GLN A 47 2.17 -3.13 -7.17
CA GLN A 47 3.02 -2.82 -6.02
C GLN A 47 2.27 -2.98 -4.71
N LEU A 48 0.99 -2.60 -4.70
CA LEU A 48 0.12 -2.83 -3.55
C LEU A 48 -0.06 -4.32 -3.31
N ALA A 49 -0.36 -5.13 -4.34
CA ALA A 49 -0.51 -6.57 -4.22
C ALA A 49 0.76 -7.23 -3.66
N GLU A 50 1.93 -6.89 -4.22
CA GLU A 50 3.23 -7.39 -3.74
C GLU A 50 3.49 -6.98 -2.29
N MET A 51 3.21 -5.74 -1.91
CA MET A 51 3.35 -5.25 -0.53
C MET A 51 2.41 -6.01 0.42
N PHE A 52 1.16 -6.24 0.01
CA PHE A 52 0.14 -6.93 0.81
C PHE A 52 0.54 -8.37 1.12
N THR A 53 1.33 -9.03 0.27
CA THR A 53 1.88 -10.38 0.57
C THR A 53 2.77 -10.42 1.82
N TYR A 54 3.30 -9.27 2.24
CA TYR A 54 4.13 -9.13 3.44
C TYR A 54 3.34 -8.64 4.67
N LEU A 55 2.06 -8.30 4.50
CA LEU A 55 1.19 -7.91 5.61
C LEU A 55 0.53 -9.14 6.23
N GLU A 56 0.24 -9.06 7.53
CA GLU A 56 -0.60 -10.06 8.18
C GLU A 56 -2.01 -10.02 7.55
N PRO A 57 -2.67 -11.18 7.33
CA PRO A 57 -3.95 -11.23 6.63
C PRO A 57 -5.04 -10.32 7.24
N GLU A 58 -5.08 -10.22 8.56
CA GLU A 58 -6.05 -9.36 9.27
C GLU A 58 -5.85 -7.88 8.92
N ILE A 59 -4.59 -7.44 8.83
CA ILE A 59 -4.23 -6.05 8.50
C ILE A 59 -4.44 -5.78 7.01
N ALA A 60 -4.06 -6.73 6.15
CA ALA A 60 -4.29 -6.61 4.72
C ALA A 60 -5.79 -6.46 4.38
N LEU A 61 -6.65 -7.20 5.09
CA LEU A 61 -8.11 -7.08 4.94
C LEU A 61 -8.64 -5.72 5.38
N GLU A 62 -8.12 -5.15 6.48
CA GLU A 62 -8.50 -3.80 6.92
C GLU A 62 -8.21 -2.77 5.83
N PHE A 63 -7.03 -2.83 5.18
CA PHE A 63 -6.67 -1.90 4.11
C PHE A 63 -7.39 -2.19 2.80
N LEU A 64 -7.69 -3.45 2.50
CA LEU A 64 -8.48 -3.80 1.33
C LEU A 64 -9.87 -3.16 1.39
N ASP A 65 -10.49 -3.12 2.57
CA ASP A 65 -11.80 -2.49 2.78
C ASP A 65 -11.77 -0.96 2.62
N GLU A 66 -10.60 -0.33 2.73
CA GLU A 66 -10.39 1.11 2.48
C GLU A 66 -10.30 1.47 0.99
N LEU A 67 -10.01 0.49 0.12
CA LEU A 67 -9.94 0.68 -1.34
C LEU A 67 -11.34 0.71 -1.97
N ASP A 68 -11.48 1.33 -3.14
CA ASP A 68 -12.70 1.21 -3.94
C ASP A 68 -12.82 -0.18 -4.56
N HIS A 69 -14.05 -0.57 -4.92
CA HIS A 69 -14.34 -1.92 -5.41
C HIS A 69 -13.54 -2.32 -6.67
N ASP A 70 -13.21 -1.36 -7.55
CA ASP A 70 -12.46 -1.66 -8.77
C ASP A 70 -11.00 -1.98 -8.41
N SER A 71 -10.38 -1.18 -7.53
CA SER A 71 -9.04 -1.47 -7.01
C SER A 71 -8.97 -2.72 -6.14
N GLN A 72 -10.02 -3.03 -5.36
CA GLN A 72 -10.09 -4.28 -4.61
C GLN A 72 -10.06 -5.50 -5.54
N ALA A 73 -10.88 -5.48 -6.61
CA ALA A 73 -10.93 -6.57 -7.57
C ALA A 73 -9.58 -6.76 -8.29
N GLU A 74 -8.97 -5.66 -8.74
CA GLU A 74 -7.65 -5.71 -9.38
C GLU A 74 -6.57 -6.24 -8.42
N LEU A 75 -6.58 -5.79 -7.17
CA LEU A 75 -5.59 -6.25 -6.18
C LEU A 75 -5.75 -7.74 -5.87
N ILE A 76 -6.99 -8.23 -5.72
CA ILE A 76 -7.26 -9.65 -5.50
C ILE A 76 -6.78 -10.48 -6.70
N ASP A 77 -7.10 -10.07 -7.93
CA ASP A 77 -6.65 -10.76 -9.14
C ASP A 77 -5.12 -10.83 -9.25
N LEU A 78 -4.41 -9.82 -8.75
CA LEU A 78 -2.94 -9.78 -8.75
C LEU A 78 -2.31 -10.55 -7.58
N MET A 79 -3.02 -10.68 -6.46
CA MET A 79 -2.58 -11.45 -5.29
C MET A 79 -2.85 -12.94 -5.45
N GLU A 80 -3.87 -13.35 -6.22
CA GLU A 80 -4.01 -14.72 -6.67
C GLU A 80 -2.79 -15.00 -7.56
N PRO A 81 -1.79 -15.76 -7.09
CA PRO A 81 -0.72 -16.18 -7.99
C PRO A 81 -1.43 -16.97 -9.08
N ASP A 82 -1.11 -16.68 -10.33
CA ASP A 82 -1.51 -17.48 -11.48
C ASP A 82 -0.85 -18.86 -11.32
N ASP A 83 -1.42 -19.69 -10.44
CA ASP A 83 -1.12 -21.10 -10.22
C ASP A 83 -1.97 -21.85 -11.25
N ALA A 84 -1.59 -21.70 -12.52
CA ALA A 84 -2.02 -22.50 -13.66
C ALA A 84 -0.87 -23.37 -14.19
#